data_AF-A0A0Q7KNH0-F1
#
_entry.id   AF-A0A0Q7KNH0-F1
#
_cell.length_a   1.000
_cell.length_b   1.000
_cell.length_c   1.000
_cell.angle_alpha   90.00
_cell.angle_beta   90.00
_cell.angle_gamma   90.00
#
_symmetry.space_group_name_H-M   'P 1'
#
loop_
_entity.id
_entity.type
_entity.pdbx_description
1 polymer ?
#
loop_
_entity_poly.entity_id
_entity_poly.type
_entity_poly.pdbx_seq_one_letter_code
_entity_poly.pdbx_strand_id
1 'polypeptide(L)'
;MVALEVALQGTAGRLASDDTPVVDAIATLRDLAGEHTDLLAKTAGTLLGGYLGSPMANPKNLAAAHLLVLASNGAHHDVLVTEADQVWRNAGGAAYSLR
;
A
#
# COMPACT_ATOMS: atom_id res chain seq x y z
N MET A 1 16.26 -7.03 8.97
CA MET A 1 15.43 -7.10 7.75
C MET A 1 13.97 -7.39 8.07
N VAL A 2 13.60 -8.55 8.64
CA VAL A 2 12.20 -8.86 9.01
C VAL A 2 11.54 -7.78 9.90
N ALA A 3 12.28 -7.26 10.89
CA ALA A 3 11.76 -6.21 11.77
C ALA A 3 11.40 -4.89 11.02
N LEU A 4 12.14 -4.54 9.97
CA LEU A 4 11.89 -3.34 9.17
C LEU A 4 10.65 -3.52 8.27
N GLU A 5 10.50 -4.69 7.65
CA GLU A 5 9.30 -5.01 6.85
C GLU A 5 8.03 -4.95 7.71
N VAL A 6 8.07 -5.52 8.93
CA VAL A 6 6.96 -5.44 9.89
C VAL A 6 6.67 -3.99 10.30
N ALA A 7 7.71 -3.20 10.55
CA ALA A 7 7.56 -1.79 10.89
C ALA A 7 6.96 -0.96 9.74
N LEU A 8 7.42 -1.18 8.50
CA LEU A 8 6.86 -0.54 7.30
C LEU A 8 5.38 -0.92 7.11
N GLN A 9 5.05 -2.21 7.26
CA GLN A 9 3.68 -2.69 7.12
C GLN A 9 2.75 -2.06 8.16
N GLY A 10 3.15 -2.07 9.44
CA GLY A 10 2.37 -1.48 10.53
C GLY A 10 2.22 0.03 10.39
N THR A 11 3.31 0.72 10.02
CA THR A 11 3.33 2.18 9.84
C THR A 11 2.46 2.60 8.66
N ALA A 12 2.58 1.93 7.51
CA ALA A 12 1.74 2.21 6.34
C ALA A 12 0.26 1.96 6.65
N GLY A 13 -0.07 0.87 7.36
CA GLY A 13 -1.43 0.58 7.80
C GLY A 13 -2.02 1.67 8.70
N ARG A 14 -1.22 2.19 9.64
CA ARG A 14 -1.62 3.31 10.51
C ARG A 14 -1.80 4.60 9.71
N LEU A 15 -0.81 4.99 8.90
CA LEU A 15 -0.88 6.21 8.09
C LEU A 15 -2.03 6.21 7.09
N ALA A 16 -2.41 5.03 6.56
CA ALA A 16 -3.56 4.88 5.68
C ALA A 16 -4.92 5.00 6.41
N SER A 17 -4.93 4.88 7.73
CA SER A 17 -6.14 5.00 8.57
C SER A 17 -6.25 6.37 9.24
N ASP A 18 -5.13 7.06 9.40
CA ASP A 18 -5.04 8.40 9.99
C ASP A 18 -5.36 9.47 8.93
N ASP A 19 -5.82 10.65 9.37
CA ASP A 19 -6.07 11.81 8.50
C ASP A 19 -4.75 12.52 8.11
N THR A 20 -3.67 11.74 7.96
CA THR A 20 -2.33 12.25 7.67
C THR A 20 -2.25 12.64 6.19
N PRO A 21 -1.76 13.85 5.86
CA PRO A 21 -1.57 14.23 4.46
C PRO A 21 -0.67 13.22 3.72
N VAL A 22 -1.08 12.83 2.51
CA VAL A 22 -0.40 11.79 1.71
C VAL A 22 1.10 12.08 1.53
N VAL A 23 1.47 13.36 1.35
CA VAL A 23 2.88 13.77 1.21
C VAL A 23 3.71 13.50 2.47
N ASP A 24 3.13 13.70 3.66
CA ASP A 24 3.79 13.47 4.94
C ASP A 24 3.88 11.97 5.25
N ALA A 25 2.85 11.21 4.87
CA ALA A 25 2.86 9.76 4.95
C ALA A 25 3.97 9.16 4.07
N ILE A 26 4.11 9.65 2.83
CA ILE A 26 5.19 9.25 1.91
C ILE A 26 6.56 9.57 2.49
N ALA A 27 6.76 10.79 3.00
CA ALA A 27 8.03 11.19 3.61
C ALA A 27 8.37 10.29 4.80
N THR A 28 7.41 10.03 5.69
CA THR A 28 7.58 9.14 6.85
C THR A 28 8.01 7.73 6.44
N LEU A 29 7.40 7.17 5.41
CA LEU A 29 7.73 5.83 4.93
C LEU A 29 9.11 5.76 4.27
N ARG A 30 9.52 6.81 3.55
CA ARG A 30 10.87 6.92 2.98
C ARG A 30 11.92 7.03 4.08
N ASP A 31 11.69 7.89 5.07
CA ASP A 31 12.59 8.06 6.20
C ASP A 31 12.74 6.76 7.01
N LEU A 32 11.64 6.03 7.22
CA LEU A 32 11.65 4.73 7.89
C LEU A 32 12.41 3.66 7.09
N ALA A 33 12.26 3.66 5.76
CA ALA A 33 12.97 2.70 4.90
C ALA A 33 14.46 3.02 4.75
N GLY A 34 14.85 4.29 4.81
CA GLY A 34 16.22 4.73 4.55
C GLY A 34 16.66 4.35 3.12
N GLU A 35 17.79 3.66 3.00
CA GLU A 35 18.32 3.18 1.72
C GLU A 35 17.58 1.94 1.18
N HIS A 36 16.66 1.35 1.96
CA HIS A 36 15.97 0.09 1.62
C HIS A 36 14.68 0.31 0.82
N THR A 37 14.76 1.04 -0.29
CA THR A 37 13.59 1.32 -1.14
C THR A 37 12.99 0.06 -1.79
N ASP A 38 13.78 -1.00 -1.95
CA ASP A 38 13.34 -2.32 -2.40
C ASP A 38 12.34 -2.94 -1.42
N LEU A 39 12.51 -2.71 -0.11
CA LEU A 39 11.59 -3.20 0.91
C LEU A 39 10.23 -2.49 0.84
N LEU A 40 10.18 -1.22 0.43
CA LEU A 40 8.91 -0.53 0.20
C LEU A 40 8.06 -1.25 -0.87
N ALA A 41 8.68 -1.58 -2.00
CA ALA A 41 8.02 -2.32 -3.07
C ALA A 41 7.63 -3.74 -2.64
N LYS A 42 8.52 -4.45 -1.93
CA LYS A 42 8.24 -5.79 -1.40
C LYS A 42 7.05 -5.78 -0.43
N THR A 43 7.05 -4.88 0.55
CA THR A 43 5.97 -4.77 1.54
C THR A 43 4.66 -4.34 0.89
N ALA A 44 4.70 -3.44 -0.10
CA ALA A 44 3.54 -3.11 -0.91
C ALA A 44 2.95 -4.35 -1.59
N GLY A 45 3.78 -5.18 -2.23
CA GLY A 45 3.37 -6.44 -2.85
C GLY A 45 2.75 -7.42 -1.87
N THR A 46 3.30 -7.55 -0.66
CA THR A 46 2.72 -8.40 0.39
C THR A 46 1.32 -7.94 0.81
N LEU A 47 1.16 -6.63 1.07
CA LEU A 47 -0.14 -6.07 1.44
C LEU A 47 -1.15 -6.19 0.30
N LEU A 48 -0.73 -5.89 -0.93
CA LEU A 48 -1.56 -6.00 -2.12
C LEU A 48 -1.98 -7.45 -2.36
N GLY A 49 -1.07 -8.42 -2.24
CA GLY A 49 -1.40 -9.84 -2.33
C GLY A 49 -2.42 -10.27 -1.28
N GLY A 50 -2.30 -9.77 -0.04
CA GLY A 50 -3.28 -10.00 1.02
C GLY A 50 -4.66 -9.38 0.73
N TYR A 51 -4.69 -8.20 0.09
CA TYR A 51 -5.92 -7.61 -0.43
C TYR A 51 -6.51 -8.47 -1.53
N LEU A 52 -5.77 -8.76 -2.61
CA LEU A 52 -6.27 -9.52 -3.77
C LEU A 52 -6.74 -10.94 -3.39
N GLY A 53 -6.10 -11.58 -2.40
CA GLY A 53 -6.52 -12.89 -1.91
C GLY A 53 -7.83 -12.88 -1.11
N SER A 54 -8.14 -11.77 -0.40
CA SER A 54 -9.40 -11.62 0.32
C SER A 54 -9.72 -10.15 0.56
N PRO A 55 -10.30 -9.46 -0.43
CA PRO A 55 -10.30 -8.00 -0.40
C PRO A 55 -11.38 -7.42 0.54
N MET A 56 -12.43 -8.19 0.85
CA MET A 56 -13.39 -7.84 1.92
C MET A 56 -12.81 -8.01 3.33
N ALA A 57 -11.87 -8.92 3.54
CA ALA A 57 -11.24 -9.12 4.84
C ALA A 57 -10.14 -8.09 5.12
N ASN A 58 -9.51 -7.57 4.05
CA ASN A 58 -8.34 -6.72 4.15
C ASN A 58 -8.45 -5.39 3.37
N PRO A 59 -9.57 -4.63 3.46
CA PRO A 59 -9.76 -3.45 2.61
C PRO A 59 -8.69 -2.36 2.84
N LYS A 60 -8.21 -2.23 4.08
CA LYS A 60 -7.14 -1.28 4.47
C LYS A 60 -5.76 -1.61 3.88
N ASN A 61 -5.53 -2.85 3.46
CA ASN A 61 -4.24 -3.23 2.89
C ASN A 61 -4.00 -2.57 1.53
N LEU A 62 -5.07 -2.24 0.78
CA LEU A 62 -4.96 -1.53 -0.48
C LEU A 62 -4.40 -0.11 -0.28
N ALA A 63 -4.99 0.66 0.65
CA ALA A 63 -4.54 2.02 0.95
C ALA A 63 -3.10 2.04 1.50
N ALA A 64 -2.75 1.10 2.38
CA ALA A 64 -1.39 0.97 2.88
C ALA A 64 -0.38 0.57 1.79
N ALA A 65 -0.74 -0.38 0.91
CA ALA A 65 0.07 -0.75 -0.24
C ALA A 65 0.29 0.44 -1.19
N HIS A 66 -0.75 1.23 -1.40
CA HIS A 66 -0.72 2.42 -2.25
C HIS A 66 0.28 3.47 -1.76
N LEU A 67 0.28 3.79 -0.45
CA LEU A 67 1.27 4.69 0.15
C LEU A 67 2.72 4.18 -0.03
N LEU A 68 2.94 2.88 0.13
CA LEU A 68 4.27 2.27 -0.03
C LEU A 68 4.76 2.32 -1.49
N VAL A 69 3.88 2.15 -2.48
CA VAL A 69 4.21 2.31 -3.91
C VAL A 69 4.58 3.75 -4.23
N LEU A 70 3.85 4.72 -3.68
CA LEU A 70 4.20 6.14 -3.85
C LEU A 70 5.53 6.49 -3.18
N ALA A 71 5.81 5.86 -2.03
CA ALA A 71 7.08 6.02 -1.33
C ALA A 71 8.28 5.44 -2.08
N SER A 72 8.12 4.38 -2.88
CA SER A 72 9.23 3.67 -3.56
C SER A 72 9.77 4.34 -4.84
N ASN A 73 9.59 5.65 -5.02
CA ASN A 73 9.91 6.44 -6.23
C ASN A 73 8.97 6.24 -7.44
N GLY A 74 7.71 5.88 -7.21
CA GLY A 74 6.66 6.03 -8.23
C GLY A 74 6.72 4.99 -9.35
N ALA A 75 7.05 3.74 -9.02
CA ALA A 75 6.84 2.61 -9.92
C ALA A 75 5.38 2.65 -10.41
N HIS A 76 5.19 3.06 -11.67
CA HIS A 76 3.94 3.26 -12.39
C HIS A 76 2.68 3.06 -11.52
N HIS A 77 2.42 4.06 -10.67
CA HIS A 77 1.27 4.11 -9.76
C HIS A 77 -0.03 3.71 -10.47
N ASP A 78 -0.20 4.19 -11.70
CA ASP A 78 -1.39 3.96 -12.51
C ASP A 78 -1.54 2.50 -12.94
N VAL A 79 -0.44 1.76 -13.12
CA VAL A 79 -0.47 0.35 -13.56
C VAL A 79 -0.86 -0.56 -12.39
N LEU A 80 -0.23 -0.40 -11.23
CA LEU A 80 -0.51 -1.25 -10.06
C LEU A 80 -1.91 -1.03 -9.49
N VAL A 81 -2.39 0.22 -9.46
CA VAL A 81 -3.75 0.53 -9.01
C VAL A 81 -4.77 0.01 -10.02
N THR A 82 -4.58 0.23 -11.32
CA THR A 82 -5.52 -0.24 -12.35
C THR A 82 -5.63 -1.76 -12.36
N GLU A 83 -4.51 -2.49 -12.25
CA GLU A 83 -4.51 -3.95 -12.19
C GLU A 83 -5.21 -4.47 -10.92
N ALA A 84 -4.92 -3.89 -9.75
CA ALA A 84 -5.56 -4.27 -8.50
C ALA A 84 -7.08 -4.05 -8.52
N ASP A 85 -7.49 -2.91 -9.07
CA ASP A 85 -8.88 -2.48 -9.16
C ASP A 85 -9.65 -3.32 -10.20
N GLN A 86 -8.98 -3.76 -11.27
CA GLN A 86 -9.51 -4.68 -12.26
C GLN A 86 -9.67 -6.10 -11.70
N VAL A 87 -8.70 -6.59 -10.91
CA VAL A 87 -8.82 -7.87 -10.20
C VAL A 87 -9.98 -7.84 -9.19
N TRP A 88 -10.16 -6.73 -8.45
CA TRP A 88 -11.27 -6.55 -7.53
C TRP A 88 -12.64 -6.57 -8.23
N ARG A 89 -12.78 -5.84 -9.33
CA ARG A 89 -13.99 -5.87 -10.17
C ARG A 89 -14.30 -7.27 -10.69
N ASN A 90 -13.27 -7.99 -11.17
CA ASN A 90 -13.42 -9.37 -11.64
C ASN A 90 -13.79 -10.35 -10.51
N ALA A 91 -13.39 -10.06 -9.26
CA ALA A 91 -13.75 -10.83 -8.08
C ALA A 91 -15.15 -10.50 -7.51
N GLY A 92 -15.92 -9.61 -8.15
CA GLY A 92 -17.30 -9.26 -7.74
C GLY A 92 -17.40 -8.11 -6.73
N GLY A 93 -16.33 -7.32 -6.56
CA GLY A 93 -16.26 -6.23 -5.60
C GLY A 93 -17.04 -4.97 -6.00
N ALA A 94 -18.05 -4.60 -5.20
CA ALA A 94 -18.74 -3.32 -5.31
C ALA A 94 -17.80 -2.15 -4.93
N ALA A 95 -17.89 -1.05 -5.66
CA ALA A 95 -16.87 -0.01 -5.76
C ALA A 95 -16.51 0.70 -4.45
N TYR A 96 -15.21 0.96 -4.26
CA TYR A 96 -14.67 1.94 -3.33
C TYR A 96 -14.79 3.32 -4.01
N SER A 97 -15.70 4.19 -3.55
CA SER A 97 -15.68 5.60 -3.95
C SER A 97 -14.78 6.36 -2.99
N LEU A 98 -13.57 6.72 -3.42
CA LEU A 98 -12.80 7.74 -2.73
C LEU A 98 -13.50 9.09 -2.99
N ARG A 99 -14.27 9.53 -2.00
CA ARG A 99 -14.74 10.90 -1.86
C ARG A 99 -13.93 11.57 -0.77
#